data_AF-A0A2V7RHL6-F1
#
_entry.id   AF-A0A2V7RHL6-F1
#
_cell.length_a   1.000
_cell.length_b   1.000
_cell.length_c   1.000
_cell.angle_alpha   90.00
_cell.angle_beta   90.00
_cell.angle_gamma   90.00
#
_symmetry.space_group_name_H-M   'P 1'
#
loop_
_entity.id
_entity.type
_entity.pdbx_description
1 polymer ?
#
loop_
_entity_poly.entity_id
_entity_poly.type
_entity_poly.pdbx_seq_one_letter_code
_entity_poly.pdbx_strand_id
1 'polypeptide(L)'
;MKARCLLGLLALAACQPQSQRLLLLDLQLSDPIALDATAEPWHAAGYTVEYRRFYPHLTRDDLRRYRGVVLLGGAEPERSSDALSAGDLALLGEWVGRGGVVVFGYAGDGEGFLDRWVMNRWLASQGSGIVIGDYALRDTTLRPAGALESQPYAEPAEGTGLRDPGVAPFPFGRNHGLLVSRQEQVLARTSAAAFVYPPGQPAAARRGAAVTAASRVGDGLVLVA
;
A
#
# COMPACT_ATOMS: atom_id res chain seq x y z
N MET A 1 -32.75 -1.58 -33.62
CA MET A 1 -31.66 -0.78 -32.99
C MET A 1 -31.65 -0.79 -31.46
N LYS A 2 -32.81 -0.88 -30.76
CA LYS A 2 -32.86 -0.86 -29.27
C LYS A 2 -32.22 -2.07 -28.57
N ALA A 3 -32.31 -3.28 -29.14
CA ALA A 3 -31.75 -4.50 -28.53
C ALA A 3 -30.20 -4.54 -28.51
N ARG A 4 -29.53 -3.94 -29.50
CA ARG A 4 -28.06 -3.88 -29.56
C ARG A 4 -27.47 -2.89 -28.54
N CYS A 5 -28.18 -1.80 -28.24
CA CYS A 5 -27.81 -0.88 -27.16
C CYS A 5 -27.95 -1.51 -25.77
N LEU A 6 -29.01 -2.29 -25.52
CA LEU A 6 -29.19 -2.99 -24.25
C LEU A 6 -28.14 -4.07 -24.00
N LEU A 7 -27.75 -4.84 -25.03
CA LEU A 7 -26.65 -5.82 -24.89
C LEU A 7 -25.29 -5.15 -24.61
N GLY A 8 -25.02 -3.98 -25.19
CA GLY A 8 -23.79 -3.22 -24.92
C GLY A 8 -23.72 -2.68 -23.48
N LEU A 9 -24.86 -2.19 -22.95
CA LEU A 9 -24.97 -1.73 -21.56
C LEU A 9 -24.86 -2.88 -20.55
N LEU A 10 -25.45 -4.05 -20.84
CA LEU A 10 -25.33 -5.24 -20.00
C LEU A 10 -23.91 -5.83 -20.02
N ALA A 11 -23.21 -5.78 -21.15
CA ALA A 11 -21.81 -6.19 -21.24
C ALA A 11 -20.86 -5.24 -20.49
N LEU A 12 -21.12 -3.92 -20.51
CA LEU A 12 -20.36 -2.94 -19.74
C LEU A 12 -20.57 -3.10 -18.22
N ALA A 13 -21.82 -3.33 -17.77
CA ALA A 13 -22.12 -3.61 -16.38
C ALA A 13 -21.54 -4.95 -15.89
N ALA A 14 -21.46 -5.96 -16.76
CA ALA A 14 -20.86 -7.26 -16.45
C ALA A 14 -19.32 -7.27 -16.51
N CYS A 15 -18.68 -6.25 -17.11
CA CYS A 15 -17.23 -6.03 -17.06
C CYS A 15 -16.79 -5.22 -15.83
N GLN A 16 -17.70 -4.53 -15.14
CA GLN A 16 -17.38 -3.75 -13.95
C GLN A 16 -17.07 -4.55 -12.66
N PRO A 17 -17.59 -5.77 -12.40
CA PRO A 17 -17.47 -6.35 -11.06
C PRO A 17 -16.04 -6.72 -10.70
N GLN A 18 -15.18 -7.05 -11.68
CA GLN A 18 -13.76 -7.31 -11.38
C GLN A 18 -12.98 -6.01 -11.17
N SER A 19 -13.26 -4.95 -11.94
CA SER A 19 -12.49 -3.69 -11.92
C SER A 19 -12.50 -2.98 -10.57
N GLN A 20 -13.51 -3.26 -9.74
CA GLN A 20 -13.71 -2.68 -8.42
C GLN A 20 -13.49 -3.69 -7.28
N ARG A 21 -12.87 -4.85 -7.56
CA ARG A 21 -12.58 -5.85 -6.52
C ARG A 21 -11.14 -5.77 -6.06
N LEU A 22 -10.96 -5.63 -4.75
CA LEU A 22 -9.67 -5.65 -4.08
C LEU A 22 -9.59 -6.85 -3.15
N LEU A 23 -8.46 -7.55 -3.17
CA LEU A 23 -8.12 -8.53 -2.16
C LEU A 23 -7.25 -7.86 -1.11
N LEU A 24 -7.69 -7.88 0.14
CA LEU A 24 -6.87 -7.49 1.29
C LEU A 24 -6.23 -8.75 1.89
N LEU A 25 -4.90 -8.82 1.80
CA LEU A 25 -4.08 -9.84 2.42
C LEU A 25 -3.32 -9.19 3.58
N ASP A 26 -3.60 -9.65 4.79
CA ASP A 26 -2.87 -9.22 5.97
C ASP A 26 -2.02 -10.38 6.48
N LEU A 27 -0.70 -10.21 6.37
CA LEU A 27 0.27 -11.20 6.79
C LEU A 27 0.42 -11.24 8.33
N GLN A 28 -0.09 -10.24 9.04
CA GLN A 28 0.03 -10.10 10.49
C GLN A 28 -1.15 -10.67 11.26
N LEU A 29 -2.27 -10.94 10.59
CA LEU A 29 -3.54 -11.33 11.24
C LEU A 29 -3.99 -10.27 12.26
N SER A 30 -3.91 -9.00 11.87
CA SER A 30 -4.33 -7.82 12.62
C SER A 30 -5.78 -7.90 13.08
N ASP A 31 -6.11 -7.06 14.06
CA ASP A 31 -7.48 -6.93 14.54
C ASP A 31 -8.44 -6.55 13.39
N PRO A 32 -9.60 -7.23 13.26
CA PRO A 32 -10.58 -6.92 12.22
C PRO A 32 -11.00 -5.44 12.15
N ILE A 33 -11.05 -4.74 13.28
CA ILE A 33 -11.40 -3.30 13.32
C ILE A 33 -10.35 -2.46 12.59
N ALA A 34 -9.06 -2.80 12.74
CA ALA A 34 -7.98 -2.12 12.04
C ALA A 34 -8.04 -2.38 10.52
N LEU A 35 -8.43 -3.60 10.13
CA LEU A 35 -8.59 -3.98 8.72
C LEU A 35 -9.81 -3.31 8.09
N ASP A 36 -10.93 -3.19 8.81
CA ASP A 36 -12.11 -2.46 8.36
C ASP A 36 -11.80 -0.97 8.17
N ALA A 37 -11.08 -0.35 9.10
CA ALA A 37 -10.61 1.04 8.94
C ALA A 37 -9.67 1.21 7.74
N THR A 38 -8.85 0.21 7.43
CA THR A 38 -7.99 0.20 6.23
C THR A 38 -8.80 0.07 4.94
N ALA A 39 -9.90 -0.69 4.96
CA ALA A 39 -10.78 -0.92 3.82
C ALA A 39 -11.76 0.24 3.56
N GLU A 40 -12.11 1.03 4.58
CA GLU A 40 -13.13 2.08 4.53
C GLU A 40 -12.94 3.07 3.36
N PRO A 41 -11.75 3.64 3.09
CA PRO A 41 -11.56 4.56 1.97
C PRO A 41 -11.87 3.93 0.60
N TRP A 42 -11.57 2.64 0.45
CA TRP A 42 -11.84 1.89 -0.77
C TRP A 42 -13.34 1.64 -0.95
N HIS A 43 -14.03 1.28 0.13
CA HIS A 43 -15.48 1.14 0.12
C HIS A 43 -16.18 2.45 -0.21
N ALA A 44 -15.73 3.56 0.36
CA ALA A 44 -16.23 4.90 0.03
C ALA A 44 -16.03 5.25 -1.45
N ALA A 45 -14.95 4.75 -2.06
CA ALA A 45 -14.67 4.87 -3.50
C ALA A 45 -15.42 3.85 -4.39
N GLY A 46 -16.29 3.02 -3.81
CA GLY A 46 -17.11 2.04 -4.53
C GLY A 46 -16.43 0.71 -4.81
N TYR A 47 -15.30 0.41 -4.15
CA TYR A 47 -14.66 -0.91 -4.26
C TYR A 47 -15.30 -1.93 -3.31
N THR A 48 -15.36 -3.17 -3.78
CA THR A 48 -15.58 -4.35 -2.96
C THR A 48 -14.23 -4.87 -2.49
N VAL A 49 -13.94 -4.69 -1.20
CA VAL A 49 -12.74 -5.24 -0.54
C VAL A 49 -13.10 -6.57 0.09
N GLU A 50 -12.39 -7.63 -0.29
CA GLU A 50 -12.50 -8.95 0.33
C GLU A 50 -11.25 -9.23 1.16
N TYR A 51 -11.42 -9.42 2.47
CA TYR A 51 -10.34 -9.80 3.36
C TYR A 51 -10.20 -11.32 3.43
N ARG A 52 -8.99 -11.83 3.17
CA ARG A 52 -8.65 -13.23 3.42
C ARG A 52 -7.98 -13.39 4.78
N ARG A 53 -8.74 -13.88 5.74
CA ARG A 53 -8.28 -14.12 7.11
C ARG A 53 -7.35 -15.32 7.28
N PHE A 54 -7.49 -16.36 6.45
CA PHE A 54 -6.74 -17.61 6.59
C PHE A 54 -6.03 -17.94 5.28
N TYR A 55 -4.78 -18.40 5.35
CA TYR A 55 -3.88 -18.68 4.21
C TYR A 55 -3.45 -17.42 3.44
N PRO A 56 -2.39 -16.72 3.89
CA PRO A 56 -1.98 -15.44 3.31
C PRO A 56 -1.33 -15.55 1.92
N HIS A 57 -1.13 -16.76 1.38
CA HIS A 57 -0.49 -16.96 0.09
C HIS A 57 -1.40 -16.59 -1.08
N LEU A 58 -0.78 -15.96 -2.07
CA LEU A 58 -1.43 -15.50 -3.27
C LEU A 58 -1.61 -16.66 -4.24
N THR A 59 -2.82 -16.82 -4.78
CA THR A 59 -3.08 -17.84 -5.80
C THR A 59 -3.32 -17.21 -7.17
N ARG A 60 -3.13 -17.99 -8.24
CA ARG A 60 -3.50 -17.55 -9.59
C ARG A 60 -4.99 -17.25 -9.72
N ASP A 61 -5.84 -17.92 -8.94
CA ASP A 61 -7.28 -17.69 -8.92
C ASP A 61 -7.62 -16.31 -8.39
N ASP A 62 -6.87 -15.83 -7.39
CA ASP A 62 -7.02 -14.47 -6.85
C ASP A 62 -6.74 -13.43 -7.92
N LEU A 63 -5.63 -13.60 -8.61
CA LEU A 63 -5.18 -12.68 -9.65
C LEU A 63 -6.13 -12.63 -10.86
N ARG A 64 -6.99 -13.64 -11.02
CA ARG A 64 -8.10 -13.63 -12.00
C ARG A 64 -9.39 -12.99 -11.49
N ARG A 65 -9.59 -12.90 -10.17
CA ARG A 65 -10.84 -12.41 -9.54
C ARG A 65 -10.77 -10.95 -9.12
N TYR A 66 -9.59 -10.48 -8.76
CA TYR A 66 -9.37 -9.13 -8.23
C TYR A 66 -8.65 -8.26 -9.25
N ARG A 67 -8.95 -6.95 -9.21
CA ARG A 67 -8.21 -5.94 -9.98
C ARG A 67 -7.00 -5.42 -9.22
N GLY A 68 -7.10 -5.37 -7.89
CA GLY A 68 -6.05 -4.92 -7.01
C GLY A 68 -5.80 -5.89 -5.85
N VAL A 69 -4.56 -5.93 -5.37
CA VAL A 69 -4.18 -6.63 -4.14
C VAL A 69 -3.60 -5.61 -3.18
N VAL A 70 -4.15 -5.51 -1.98
CA VAL A 70 -3.55 -4.78 -0.86
C VAL A 70 -2.87 -5.80 0.01
N LEU A 71 -1.56 -5.70 0.18
CA LEU A 71 -0.76 -6.63 0.95
C LEU A 71 -0.12 -5.88 2.12
N LEU A 72 -0.56 -6.23 3.33
CA LEU A 72 -0.09 -5.66 4.58
C LEU A 72 0.93 -6.60 5.23
N GLY A 73 2.17 -6.13 5.39
CA GLY A 73 3.26 -6.87 6.03
C GLY A 73 3.71 -6.25 7.34
N GLY A 74 4.51 -6.99 8.14
CA GLY A 74 5.24 -6.44 9.30
C GLY A 74 4.72 -6.82 10.69
N ALA A 75 4.65 -8.12 10.99
CA ALA A 75 4.07 -8.65 12.24
C ALA A 75 4.87 -8.29 13.50
N GLU A 76 4.16 -7.92 14.58
CA GLU A 76 4.73 -7.80 15.93
C GLU A 76 4.50 -9.08 16.79
N PRO A 77 5.46 -9.50 17.63
CA PRO A 77 6.90 -9.19 17.55
C PRO A 77 7.52 -9.87 16.31
N GLU A 78 8.75 -9.50 15.93
CA GLU A 78 9.53 -10.16 14.85
C GLU A 78 9.44 -11.69 14.99
N ARG A 79 8.52 -12.30 14.25
CA ARG A 79 8.52 -13.73 14.00
C ARG A 79 9.07 -13.90 12.62
N SER A 80 9.98 -14.87 12.45
CA SER A 80 10.27 -15.42 11.14
C SER A 80 8.93 -15.87 10.56
N SER A 81 8.38 -15.06 9.67
CA SER A 81 7.10 -15.29 9.04
C SER A 81 7.39 -15.72 7.62
N ASP A 82 7.13 -16.99 7.30
CA ASP A 82 7.12 -17.46 5.92
C ASP A 82 5.87 -16.97 5.16
N ALA A 83 5.12 -15.99 5.70
CA ALA A 83 3.84 -15.54 5.15
C ALA A 83 3.99 -14.86 3.78
N LEU A 84 5.10 -14.15 3.53
CA LEU A 84 5.42 -13.61 2.20
C LEU A 84 6.54 -14.41 1.54
N SER A 85 6.18 -15.32 0.64
CA SER A 85 7.16 -16.13 -0.07
C SER A 85 7.63 -15.48 -1.37
N ALA A 86 8.81 -15.91 -1.85
CA ALA A 86 9.26 -15.57 -3.19
C ALA A 86 8.30 -16.07 -4.29
N GLY A 87 7.54 -17.15 -4.01
CA GLY A 87 6.51 -17.67 -4.91
C GLY A 87 5.32 -16.74 -5.07
N ASP A 88 4.84 -16.16 -3.96
CA ASP A 88 3.76 -15.17 -3.96
C ASP A 88 4.15 -13.94 -4.80
N LEU A 89 5.37 -13.47 -4.60
CA LEU A 89 5.92 -12.33 -5.33
C LEU A 89 6.18 -12.60 -6.82
N ALA A 90 6.54 -13.84 -7.18
CA ALA A 90 6.68 -14.22 -8.59
C ALA A 90 5.32 -14.17 -9.31
N LEU A 91 4.25 -14.67 -8.68
CA LEU A 91 2.88 -14.57 -9.19
C LEU A 91 2.44 -13.11 -9.30
N LEU A 92 2.73 -12.32 -8.27
CA LEU A 92 2.42 -10.89 -8.25
C LEU A 92 3.13 -10.14 -9.38
N GLY A 93 4.41 -10.42 -9.62
CA GLY A 93 5.20 -9.81 -10.70
C GLY A 93 4.63 -10.10 -12.08
N GLU A 94 4.29 -11.36 -12.37
CA GLU A 94 3.64 -11.75 -13.64
C GLU A 94 2.34 -10.98 -13.86
N TRP A 95 1.52 -10.86 -12.81
CA TRP A 95 0.20 -10.24 -12.89
C TRP A 95 0.26 -8.72 -12.98
N VAL A 96 1.12 -8.06 -12.19
CA VAL A 96 1.36 -6.61 -12.29
C VAL A 96 1.88 -6.27 -13.68
N GLY A 97 2.83 -7.03 -14.22
CA GLY A 97 3.32 -6.82 -15.59
C GLY A 97 2.23 -6.80 -16.67
N ARG A 98 1.08 -7.45 -16.42
CA ARG A 98 -0.10 -7.51 -17.30
C ARG A 98 -1.24 -6.56 -16.91
N GLY A 99 -0.97 -5.55 -16.08
CA GLY A 99 -1.96 -4.53 -15.72
C GLY A 99 -2.60 -4.69 -14.35
N GLY A 100 -2.12 -5.61 -13.52
CA GLY A 100 -2.51 -5.71 -12.11
C GLY A 100 -2.08 -4.50 -11.28
N VAL A 101 -2.75 -4.27 -10.15
CA VAL A 101 -2.43 -3.21 -9.21
C VAL A 101 -2.10 -3.82 -7.85
N VAL A 102 -0.93 -3.49 -7.30
CA VAL A 102 -0.60 -3.88 -5.92
C VAL A 102 -0.35 -2.66 -5.06
N VAL A 103 -0.87 -2.70 -3.84
CA VAL A 103 -0.59 -1.74 -2.76
C VAL A 103 0.14 -2.51 -1.67
N PHE A 104 1.38 -2.11 -1.36
CA PHE A 104 2.07 -2.58 -0.16
C PHE A 104 1.82 -1.61 0.98
N GLY A 105 1.32 -2.13 2.09
CA GLY A 105 1.28 -1.43 3.37
C GLY A 105 2.08 -2.18 4.42
N TYR A 106 2.49 -1.47 5.48
CA TYR A 106 3.32 -2.06 6.52
C TYR A 106 3.07 -1.39 7.88
N ALA A 107 3.20 -2.16 8.96
CA ALA A 107 3.15 -1.61 10.31
C ALA A 107 4.48 -0.94 10.66
N GLY A 108 4.45 0.35 11.00
CA GLY A 108 5.62 1.12 11.36
C GLY A 108 6.03 0.97 12.83
N ASP A 109 6.83 -0.03 13.13
CA ASP A 109 8.01 0.05 14.00
C ASP A 109 8.93 -1.09 13.53
N GLY A 110 10.14 -1.24 14.05
CA GLY A 110 11.20 -2.11 13.48
C GLY A 110 10.93 -3.62 13.44
N GLU A 111 9.68 -4.06 13.32
CA GLU A 111 9.17 -5.39 13.63
C GLU A 111 8.78 -6.19 12.36
N GLY A 112 8.80 -5.53 11.20
CA GLY A 112 8.52 -6.12 9.88
C GLY A 112 9.73 -6.28 8.94
N PHE A 113 10.95 -6.40 9.50
CA PHE A 113 12.19 -6.37 8.70
C PHE A 113 12.19 -7.37 7.53
N LEU A 114 11.77 -8.62 7.76
CA LEU A 114 11.78 -9.66 6.73
C LEU A 114 10.81 -9.33 5.59
N ASP A 115 9.55 -9.01 5.91
CA ASP A 115 8.55 -8.63 4.90
C ASP A 115 9.02 -7.41 4.11
N ARG A 116 9.55 -6.38 4.80
CA ARG A 116 10.10 -5.18 4.16
C ARG A 116 11.30 -5.52 3.26
N TRP A 117 12.20 -6.38 3.72
CA TRP A 117 13.35 -6.82 2.92
C TRP A 117 12.89 -7.56 1.66
N VAL A 118 11.94 -8.49 1.80
CA VAL A 118 11.36 -9.27 0.70
C VAL A 118 10.64 -8.34 -0.30
N MET A 119 9.83 -7.40 0.18
CA MET A 119 9.17 -6.38 -0.64
C MET A 119 10.18 -5.49 -1.36
N ASN A 120 11.22 -4.98 -0.68
CA ASN A 120 12.25 -4.15 -1.29
C ASN A 120 13.04 -4.91 -2.37
N ARG A 121 13.33 -6.21 -2.15
CA ARG A 121 13.97 -7.06 -3.17
C ARG A 121 13.07 -7.22 -4.40
N TRP A 122 11.77 -7.36 -4.21
CA TRP A 122 10.81 -7.42 -5.31
C TRP A 122 10.66 -6.08 -6.03
N LEU A 123 10.48 -4.98 -5.29
CA LEU A 123 10.41 -3.62 -5.85
C LEU A 123 11.63 -3.31 -6.73
N ALA A 124 12.83 -3.68 -6.26
CA ALA A 124 14.06 -3.56 -7.02
C ALA A 124 14.06 -4.43 -8.28
N SER A 125 13.60 -5.69 -8.21
CA SER A 125 13.53 -6.59 -9.36
C SER A 125 12.52 -6.14 -10.42
N GLN A 126 11.45 -5.45 -10.00
CA GLN A 126 10.47 -4.83 -10.89
C GLN A 126 10.94 -3.49 -11.48
N GLY A 127 12.08 -2.95 -11.03
CA GLY A 127 12.57 -1.65 -11.47
C GLY A 127 11.65 -0.49 -11.02
N SER A 128 10.94 -0.64 -9.90
CA SER A 128 9.99 0.38 -9.43
C SER A 128 10.68 1.69 -9.03
N GLY A 129 11.95 1.62 -8.61
CA GLY A 129 12.68 2.78 -8.10
C GLY A 129 12.13 3.30 -6.76
N ILE A 130 11.31 2.52 -6.06
CA ILE A 130 10.79 2.81 -4.72
C ILE A 130 11.47 1.85 -3.73
N VAL A 131 11.93 2.37 -2.61
CA VAL A 131 12.49 1.60 -1.49
C VAL A 131 11.82 2.04 -0.20
N ILE A 132 11.34 1.07 0.58
CA ILE A 132 10.80 1.27 1.93
C ILE A 132 11.98 1.43 2.88
N GLY A 133 12.07 2.57 3.56
CA GLY A 133 13.16 2.88 4.48
C GLY A 133 13.06 2.13 5.82
N ASP A 134 14.09 2.29 6.63
CA ASP A 134 14.28 1.44 7.81
C ASP A 134 13.66 1.96 9.12
N TYR A 135 13.20 3.21 9.13
CA TYR A 135 12.78 3.91 10.36
C TYR A 135 11.34 4.39 10.27
N ALA A 136 10.54 4.10 11.30
CA ALA A 136 9.18 4.57 11.40
C ALA A 136 9.18 6.09 11.66
N LEU A 137 8.39 6.81 10.87
CA LEU A 137 8.13 8.22 10.96
C LEU A 137 7.18 8.49 12.13
N ARG A 138 7.53 9.52 12.91
CA ARG A 138 6.74 10.04 14.02
C ARG A 138 6.52 11.53 13.81
N ASP A 139 5.44 12.07 14.37
CA ASP A 139 5.13 13.50 14.27
C ASP A 139 4.59 13.99 15.61
N THR A 140 5.08 15.12 16.10
CA THR A 140 4.68 15.67 17.40
C THR A 140 3.37 16.47 17.35
N THR A 141 2.82 16.76 16.17
CA THR A 141 1.67 17.66 16.00
C THR A 141 0.32 16.98 16.27
N LEU A 142 0.26 15.65 16.18
CA LEU A 142 -0.94 14.87 16.47
C LEU A 142 -0.70 13.96 17.68
N ARG A 143 -1.27 14.36 18.82
CA ARG A 143 -1.75 13.40 19.83
C ARG A 143 -3.26 13.33 19.69
N PRO A 144 -3.84 12.33 18.98
CA PRO A 144 -5.24 12.04 19.15
C PRO A 144 -5.51 11.83 20.64
N ALA A 145 -6.53 12.46 21.20
CA ALA A 145 -6.88 12.30 22.61
C ALA A 145 -7.13 10.80 22.89
N GLY A 146 -6.17 10.14 23.56
CA GLY A 146 -6.24 8.71 23.90
C GLY A 146 -5.39 7.77 23.04
N ALA A 147 -4.76 8.23 21.95
CA ALA A 147 -3.80 7.39 21.23
C ALA A 147 -2.43 7.46 21.91
N LEU A 148 -1.90 6.29 22.28
CA LEU A 148 -0.58 6.15 22.92
C LEU A 148 0.58 6.60 22.00
N GLU A 149 0.33 6.73 20.69
CA GLU A 149 1.39 6.96 19.71
C GLU A 149 1.01 7.97 18.61
N SER A 150 2.00 8.77 18.22
CA SER A 150 1.85 9.95 17.36
C SER A 150 2.03 9.59 15.89
N GLN A 151 0.94 9.66 15.12
CA GLN A 151 0.92 9.34 13.69
C GLN A 151 1.39 10.54 12.84
N PRO A 152 2.19 10.32 11.78
CA PRO A 152 2.62 11.39 10.91
C PRO A 152 1.48 11.93 10.05
N TYR A 153 1.40 13.26 9.96
CA TYR A 153 0.52 13.91 9.00
C TYR A 153 1.18 13.92 7.61
N ALA A 154 0.40 13.54 6.60
CA ALA A 154 0.85 13.52 5.22
C ALA A 154 0.14 14.58 4.38
N GLU A 155 0.93 15.29 3.57
CA GLU A 155 0.47 16.28 2.60
C GLU A 155 0.58 15.71 1.17
N PRO A 156 -0.37 16.01 0.27
CA PRO A 156 -0.27 15.67 -1.13
C PRO A 156 1.04 16.18 -1.76
N ALA A 157 1.68 15.35 -2.59
CA ALA A 157 2.81 15.82 -3.40
C ALA A 157 2.32 16.56 -4.64
N GLU A 158 2.94 17.69 -4.97
CA GLU A 158 2.70 18.39 -6.24
C GLU A 158 3.40 17.66 -7.41
N GLY A 159 2.82 17.75 -8.61
CA GLY A 159 3.47 17.25 -9.83
C GLY A 159 3.57 15.73 -9.95
N THR A 160 2.66 14.98 -9.30
CA THR A 160 2.62 13.52 -9.44
C THR A 160 2.39 13.12 -10.91
N GLY A 161 3.00 12.01 -11.34
CA GLY A 161 2.80 11.45 -12.68
C GLY A 161 1.43 10.76 -12.88
N LEU A 162 0.61 10.71 -11.82
CA LEU A 162 -0.77 10.22 -11.89
C LEU A 162 -1.70 11.38 -12.25
N ARG A 163 -2.61 11.16 -13.20
CA ARG A 163 -3.64 12.15 -13.54
C ARG A 163 -4.66 12.20 -12.42
N ASP A 164 -4.77 13.35 -11.76
CA ASP A 164 -5.78 13.68 -10.76
C ASP A 164 -5.97 12.59 -9.68
N PRO A 165 -4.93 12.30 -8.87
CA PRO A 165 -4.98 11.19 -7.93
C PRO A 165 -5.95 11.41 -6.74
N GLY A 166 -6.61 12.57 -6.64
CA GLY A 166 -7.57 12.84 -5.57
C GLY A 166 -6.96 12.70 -4.16
N VAL A 167 -5.76 13.23 -3.94
CA VAL A 167 -5.06 13.09 -2.65
C VAL A 167 -5.54 14.18 -1.70
N ALA A 168 -6.23 13.77 -0.64
CA ALA A 168 -6.51 14.62 0.52
C ALA A 168 -5.46 14.35 1.60
N PRO A 169 -5.12 15.34 2.45
CA PRO A 169 -4.36 15.07 3.65
C PRO A 169 -5.11 14.07 4.55
N PHE A 170 -4.45 13.02 5.01
CA PHE A 170 -5.02 12.05 5.94
C PHE A 170 -3.99 11.66 7.00
N PRO A 171 -4.43 11.36 8.24
CA PRO A 171 -3.55 10.76 9.23
C PRO A 171 -3.11 9.41 8.70
N PHE A 172 -1.82 9.27 8.47
CA PHE A 172 -1.28 8.00 8.06
C PHE A 172 -1.01 7.16 9.30
N GLY A 173 -1.28 5.85 9.25
CA GLY A 173 -0.78 4.92 10.25
C GLY A 173 0.74 5.03 10.44
N ARG A 174 1.31 4.24 11.34
CA ARG A 174 2.77 4.23 11.50
C ARG A 174 3.42 3.78 10.18
N ASN A 175 4.24 4.65 9.59
CA ASN A 175 4.85 4.40 8.28
C ASN A 175 6.33 4.78 8.24
N HIS A 176 7.04 4.27 7.25
CA HIS A 176 8.45 4.44 6.99
C HIS A 176 8.61 5.51 5.92
N GLY A 177 9.70 6.26 6.00
CA GLY A 177 10.07 7.11 4.88
C GLY A 177 10.40 6.26 3.65
N LEU A 178 9.90 6.64 2.50
CA LEU A 178 10.23 6.03 1.22
C LEU A 178 11.41 6.78 0.59
N LEU A 179 12.34 6.01 0.00
CA LEU A 179 13.32 6.53 -0.94
C LEU A 179 12.79 6.28 -2.35
N VAL A 180 12.67 7.34 -3.14
CA VAL A 180 12.12 7.29 -4.49
C VAL A 180 13.14 7.79 -5.51
N SER A 181 13.23 7.10 -6.64
CA SER A 181 14.18 7.44 -7.70
C SER A 181 13.78 8.68 -8.49
N ARG A 182 12.46 8.96 -8.60
CA ARG A 182 11.94 10.11 -9.35
C ARG A 182 10.82 10.80 -8.57
N GLN A 183 10.74 12.12 -8.68
CA GLN A 183 9.80 12.91 -7.89
C GLN A 183 8.35 12.68 -8.30
N GLU A 184 8.09 12.41 -9.58
CA GLU A 184 6.76 12.14 -10.12
C GLU A 184 6.12 10.86 -9.55
N GLN A 185 6.93 10.00 -8.91
CA GLN A 185 6.45 8.79 -8.24
C GLN A 185 5.84 9.10 -6.88
N VAL A 186 6.17 10.23 -6.25
CA VAL A 186 5.67 10.57 -4.91
C VAL A 186 4.23 11.03 -4.99
N LEU A 187 3.38 10.46 -4.13
CA LEU A 187 1.97 10.84 -4.01
C LEU A 187 1.70 11.66 -2.75
N ALA A 188 2.42 11.37 -1.67
CA ALA A 188 2.30 12.09 -0.41
C ALA A 188 3.65 12.21 0.31
N ARG A 189 3.80 13.29 1.07
CA ARG A 189 4.99 13.63 1.84
C ARG A 189 4.64 13.93 3.29
N THR A 190 5.59 13.73 4.19
CA THR A 190 5.45 14.15 5.58
C THR A 190 5.37 15.67 5.74
N SER A 191 4.66 16.07 6.80
CA SER A 191 4.65 17.45 7.30
C SER A 191 6.06 17.95 7.69
N ALA A 192 6.16 19.25 7.98
CA ALA A 192 7.39 19.84 8.52
C ALA A 192 7.80 19.31 9.91
N ALA A 193 6.87 18.70 10.64
CA ALA A 193 7.07 18.25 12.01
C ALA A 193 7.43 16.75 12.12
N ALA A 194 7.56 16.04 11.00
CA ALA A 194 7.92 14.62 11.03
C ALA A 194 9.41 14.39 11.35
N PHE A 195 9.70 13.31 12.07
CA PHE A 195 11.04 12.90 12.49
C PHE A 195 11.12 11.37 12.70
N VAL A 196 12.33 10.86 12.93
CA VAL A 196 12.59 9.44 13.26
C VAL A 196 13.47 9.33 14.50
N TYR A 197 13.44 8.18 15.18
CA TYR A 197 14.38 7.81 16.25
C TYR A 197 15.26 6.64 15.82
N PRO A 198 16.45 6.88 15.24
CA PRO A 198 17.40 5.81 14.97
C PRO A 198 17.98 5.28 16.30
N PRO A 199 18.21 3.95 16.44
CA PRO A 199 18.79 3.38 17.65
C PRO A 199 20.13 4.02 18.00
N GLY A 200 20.28 4.44 19.27
CA GLY A 200 21.50 5.06 19.79
C GLY A 200 21.79 6.46 19.24
N GLN A 201 20.83 7.10 18.57
CA GLN A 201 20.99 8.45 17.98
C GLN A 201 19.87 9.38 18.46
N PRO A 202 20.11 10.71 18.46
CA PRO A 202 19.05 11.68 18.70
C PRO A 202 17.98 11.65 17.60
N ALA A 203 16.81 12.20 17.91
CA ALA A 203 15.75 12.40 16.92
C ALA A 203 16.29 13.13 15.68
N ALA A 204 15.98 12.60 14.50
CA ALA A 204 16.37 13.20 13.23
C ALA A 204 15.14 13.68 12.46
N ALA A 205 15.11 14.96 12.09
CA ALA A 205 14.02 15.53 11.30
C ALA A 205 13.89 14.85 9.93
N ARG A 206 12.64 14.63 9.51
CA ARG A 206 12.25 14.02 8.22
C ARG A 206 11.16 14.84 7.55
N ARG A 207 11.36 16.15 7.45
CA ARG A 207 10.46 17.06 6.73
C ARG A 207 10.41 16.71 5.25
N GLY A 208 9.19 16.61 4.70
CA GLY A 208 8.97 16.39 3.26
C GLY A 208 9.43 15.03 2.73
N ALA A 209 9.69 14.07 3.61
CA ALA A 209 10.01 12.70 3.24
C ALA A 209 8.81 12.07 2.52
N ALA A 210 9.06 11.29 1.47
CA ALA A 210 7.98 10.58 0.80
C ALA A 210 7.40 9.51 1.74
N VAL A 211 6.07 9.42 1.80
CA VAL A 211 5.36 8.39 2.60
C VAL A 211 4.48 7.52 1.73
N THR A 212 4.07 8.03 0.57
CA THR A 212 3.36 7.25 -0.42
C THR A 212 3.99 7.49 -1.78
N ALA A 213 4.23 6.41 -2.51
CA ALA A 213 4.76 6.47 -3.85
C ALA A 213 4.11 5.42 -4.74
N ALA A 214 4.07 5.72 -6.04
CA ALA A 214 3.59 4.80 -7.05
C ALA A 214 4.53 4.74 -8.25
N SER A 215 4.65 3.56 -8.83
CA SER A 215 5.40 3.34 -10.07
C SER A 215 4.66 2.41 -11.01
N ARG A 216 4.66 2.75 -12.30
CA ARG A 216 4.25 1.81 -13.33
C ARG A 216 5.30 0.71 -13.50
N VAL A 217 4.84 -0.53 -13.62
CA VAL A 217 5.66 -1.72 -13.85
C VAL A 217 4.96 -2.53 -14.94
N GLY A 218 5.56 -2.61 -16.13
CA GLY A 218 4.85 -3.09 -17.33
C GLY A 218 3.57 -2.28 -17.55
N ASP A 219 2.46 -2.98 -17.73
CA ASP A 219 1.14 -2.36 -17.88
C ASP A 219 0.44 -2.05 -16.54
N GLY A 220 1.02 -2.50 -15.42
CA GLY A 220 0.44 -2.39 -14.09
C GLY A 220 0.94 -1.22 -13.26
N LEU A 221 0.55 -1.24 -11.99
CA LEU A 221 0.85 -0.20 -11.01
C LEU A 221 1.23 -0.83 -9.68
N VAL A 222 2.33 -0.35 -9.11
CA VAL A 222 2.75 -0.64 -7.74
C VAL A 222 2.60 0.64 -6.94
N LEU A 223 1.93 0.54 -5.78
CA LEU A 223 1.84 1.58 -4.78
C LEU A 223 2.47 1.08 -3.48
N VAL A 224 3.15 1.97 -2.78
CA VAL A 224 3.69 1.74 -1.44
C VAL A 224 3.14 2.84 -0.56
N ALA A 225 2.47 2.45 0.52
CA ALA A 225 1.66 3.33 1.34
C ALA A 225 1.86 2.97 2.81
#